data_AF-A0A520H502-F1
#
_entry.id   AF-A0A520H502-F1
#
_cell.length_a   1.000
_cell.length_b   1.000
_cell.length_c   1.000
_cell.angle_alpha   90.00
_cell.angle_beta   90.00
_cell.angle_gamma   90.00
#
_symmetry.space_group_name_H-M   'P 1'
#
loop_
_entity.id
_entity.type
_entity.pdbx_description
1 polymer ?
#
loop_
_entity_poly.entity_id
_entity_poly.type
_entity_poly.pdbx_seq_one_letter_code
_entity_poly.pdbx_strand_id
1 'polypeptide(L)'
;MTHMLTESALIDNALAAIETVLARMDGALAASPERLAIECCLTSASALLGVSQTLIGGAVDLPPRDKVRYWNSLVEQTKVAGRAAYRASIALTDPESRYR
;
A
#
# COMPACT_ATOMS: atom_id res chain seq x y z
N MET A 1 -19.33 17.96 -2.34
CA MET A 1 -19.58 16.61 -2.92
C MET A 1 -18.67 16.33 -4.11
N THR A 2 -18.54 17.24 -5.08
CA THR A 2 -17.71 17.08 -6.29
C THR A 2 -16.22 16.86 -6.01
N HIS A 3 -15.64 17.53 -5.00
CA HIS A 3 -14.21 17.40 -4.68
C HIS A 3 -13.79 15.99 -4.20
N MET A 4 -14.59 15.35 -3.35
CA MET A 4 -14.33 13.99 -2.84
C MET A 4 -14.46 12.91 -3.93
N LEU A 5 -15.34 13.13 -4.91
CA LEU A 5 -15.47 12.23 -6.07
C LEU A 5 -14.23 12.34 -6.98
N THR A 6 -13.67 13.53 -7.15
CA THR A 6 -12.39 13.71 -7.87
C THR A 6 -11.21 13.10 -7.11
N GLU A 7 -11.16 13.22 -5.79
CA GLU A 7 -10.08 12.63 -4.98
C GLU A 7 -10.11 11.10 -5.00
N SER A 8 -11.29 10.48 -4.90
CA SER A 8 -11.44 9.02 -5.03
C SER A 8 -10.96 8.53 -6.39
N ALA A 9 -11.39 9.19 -7.47
CA ALA A 9 -11.01 8.80 -8.83
C ALA A 9 -9.48 8.90 -9.07
N LEU A 10 -8.82 9.90 -8.48
CA LEU A 10 -7.36 10.02 -8.54
C LEU A 10 -6.66 8.88 -7.80
N ILE A 11 -7.19 8.48 -6.65
CA ILE A 11 -6.65 7.35 -5.87
C ILE A 11 -6.85 6.02 -6.62
N ASP A 12 -8.02 5.81 -7.21
CA ASP A 12 -8.30 4.61 -8.02
C ASP A 12 -7.33 4.49 -9.21
N ASN A 13 -7.08 5.61 -9.90
CA ASN A 13 -6.10 5.65 -10.98
C ASN A 13 -4.68 5.34 -10.49
N ALA A 14 -4.30 5.86 -9.31
CA ALA A 14 -2.98 5.58 -8.73
C ALA A 14 -2.83 4.10 -8.34
N LEU A 15 -3.88 3.48 -7.78
CA LEU A 15 -3.89 2.05 -7.47
C LEU A 15 -3.71 1.19 -8.72
N ALA A 16 -4.49 1.46 -9.78
CA ALA A 16 -4.39 0.73 -11.05
C ALA A 16 -2.99 0.87 -11.69
N ALA A 17 -2.37 2.05 -11.60
CA ALA A 17 -1.02 2.28 -12.08
C ALA A 17 0.01 1.46 -11.29
N ILE A 18 -0.10 1.42 -9.95
CA ILE A 18 0.78 0.63 -9.08
C ILE A 18 0.66 -0.87 -9.38
N GLU A 19 -0.56 -1.38 -9.50
CA GLU A 19 -0.82 -2.80 -9.84
C GLU A 19 -0.21 -3.18 -11.19
N THR A 20 -0.32 -2.29 -12.18
CA THR A 20 0.30 -2.48 -13.50
C THR A 20 1.83 -2.58 -13.40
N VAL A 21 2.46 -1.77 -12.56
CA VAL A 21 3.91 -1.83 -12.35
C VAL A 21 4.28 -3.14 -11.66
N LEU A 22 3.58 -3.51 -10.59
CA LEU A 22 3.82 -4.77 -9.86
C LEU A 22 3.69 -6.00 -10.77
N ALA A 23 2.64 -6.07 -11.59
CA ALA A 23 2.45 -7.19 -12.53
C ALA A 23 3.57 -7.30 -13.58
N ARG A 24 4.15 -6.18 -14.02
CA ARG A 24 5.31 -6.18 -14.93
C ARG A 24 6.58 -6.64 -14.21
N MET A 25 6.67 -6.36 -12.91
CA MET A 25 7.76 -6.79 -12.05
C MET A 25 7.67 -8.27 -11.65
N ASP A 26 6.70 -9.06 -12.11
CA ASP A 26 6.71 -10.52 -11.92
C ASP A 26 7.50 -11.26 -13.03
N GLY A 27 8.00 -10.53 -14.05
CA GLY A 27 8.74 -11.07 -15.20
C GLY A 27 10.20 -11.45 -14.93
N ALA A 28 10.63 -12.63 -15.41
CA ALA A 28 11.88 -13.33 -15.13
C ALA A 28 13.18 -12.50 -15.24
N LEU A 29 13.82 -12.24 -14.09
CA LEU A 29 15.25 -11.97 -13.88
C LEU A 29 15.50 -11.90 -12.36
N ALA A 30 16.72 -12.22 -11.91
CA ALA A 30 17.08 -12.36 -10.50
C ALA A 30 16.57 -11.20 -9.63
N ALA A 31 16.00 -11.52 -8.47
CA ALA A 31 15.48 -10.56 -7.52
C ALA A 31 16.63 -9.73 -6.92
N SER A 32 16.89 -8.55 -7.52
CA SER A 32 17.85 -7.60 -6.97
C SER A 32 17.29 -6.92 -5.72
N PRO A 33 18.15 -6.46 -4.80
CA PRO A 33 17.79 -5.64 -3.65
C PRO A 33 16.91 -4.43 -4.02
N GLU A 34 17.22 -3.76 -5.13
CA GLU A 34 16.47 -2.62 -5.65
C GLU A 34 15.07 -3.04 -6.10
N ARG A 35 14.95 -4.17 -6.80
CA ARG A 35 13.64 -4.69 -7.25
C ARG A 35 12.76 -5.03 -6.05
N LEU A 36 13.31 -5.74 -5.06
CA LEU A 36 12.58 -6.08 -3.83
C LEU A 36 12.16 -4.81 -3.07
N ALA A 37 13.03 -3.79 -3.02
CA ALA A 37 12.70 -2.51 -2.40
C ALA A 37 11.57 -1.79 -3.13
N ILE A 38 11.59 -1.77 -4.48
CA ILE A 38 10.52 -1.19 -5.30
C ILE A 38 9.20 -1.93 -5.05
N GLU A 39 9.18 -3.27 -5.08
CA GLU A 39 7.98 -4.09 -4.81
C GLU A 39 7.40 -3.78 -3.42
N CYS A 40 8.26 -3.72 -2.41
CA CYS A 40 7.87 -3.40 -1.04
C CYS A 40 7.33 -1.97 -0.90
N CYS A 41 7.96 -0.99 -1.54
CA CYS A 41 7.50 0.41 -1.56
C CYS A 41 6.15 0.56 -2.26
N LEU A 42 5.98 -0.07 -3.42
CA LEU A 42 4.72 -0.05 -4.19
C LEU A 42 3.59 -0.75 -3.44
N THR A 43 3.88 -1.87 -2.77
CA THR A 43 2.93 -2.56 -1.89
C THR A 43 2.50 -1.65 -0.72
N SER A 44 3.45 -0.97 -0.08
CA SER A 44 3.16 0.00 0.98
C SER A 44 2.30 1.16 0.47
N ALA A 45 2.62 1.71 -0.70
CA ALA A 45 1.88 2.82 -1.30
C ALA A 45 0.44 2.41 -1.63
N SER A 46 0.25 1.23 -2.24
CA SER A 46 -1.09 0.68 -2.53
C SER A 46 -1.93 0.53 -1.26
N ALA A 47 -1.35 -0.04 -0.20
CA ALA A 47 -2.04 -0.19 1.09
C ALA A 47 -2.43 1.17 1.72
N LEU A 48 -1.55 2.18 1.66
CA LEU A 48 -1.86 3.52 2.17
C LEU A 48 -2.92 4.25 1.32
N LEU A 49 -2.92 4.04 0.01
CA LEU A 49 -3.96 4.56 -0.88
C LEU A 49 -5.31 3.90 -0.60
N GLY A 50 -5.37 2.60 -0.34
CA GLY A 50 -6.59 1.91 0.08
C GLY A 50 -7.15 2.42 1.42
N VAL A 51 -6.27 2.71 2.39
CA VAL A 51 -6.66 3.38 3.64
C VAL A 51 -7.21 4.78 3.36
N SER A 52 -6.55 5.54 2.49
CA SER A 52 -6.99 6.89 2.11
C SER A 52 -8.35 6.88 1.41
N GLN A 53 -8.59 5.93 0.51
CA GLN A 53 -9.87 5.73 -0.15
C GLN A 53 -10.97 5.41 0.86
N THR A 54 -10.70 4.51 1.79
CA THR A 54 -11.66 4.12 2.83
C THR A 54 -12.03 5.30 3.74
N LEU A 55 -11.06 6.19 4.02
CA LEU A 55 -11.28 7.42 4.79
C LEU A 55 -12.11 8.45 4.02
N ILE A 56 -11.84 8.64 2.72
CA ILE A 56 -12.61 9.55 1.86
C ILE A 56 -14.05 9.07 1.68
N GLY A 57 -14.26 7.75 1.57
CA GLY A 57 -15.59 7.14 1.55
C GLY A 57 -16.39 7.36 2.84
N GLY A 58 -15.68 7.59 3.96
CA GLY A 58 -16.24 7.99 5.25
C GLY A 58 -16.92 6.86 6.02
N ALA A 59 -16.88 6.97 7.35
CA ALA A 59 -17.64 6.10 8.27
C ALA A 59 -19.01 6.71 8.64
N VAL A 60 -19.67 7.37 7.67
CA VAL A 60 -20.91 8.10 7.92
C VAL A 60 -22.00 7.09 8.33
N ASP A 61 -22.68 7.38 9.45
CA ASP A 61 -23.77 6.58 10.04
C ASP A 61 -23.44 5.18 10.60
N LEU A 62 -22.17 4.81 10.78
CA LEU A 62 -21.88 3.55 11.48
C LEU A 62 -22.25 3.61 12.97
N PRO A 63 -22.87 2.56 13.54
CA PRO A 63 -23.04 2.40 14.98
C PRO A 63 -21.70 2.50 15.72
N PRO A 64 -21.66 2.93 17.00
CA PRO A 64 -20.41 3.12 17.74
C PRO A 64 -19.48 1.89 17.74
N ARG A 65 -20.05 0.69 17.87
CA ARG A 65 -19.30 -0.58 17.82
C ARG A 65 -18.63 -0.81 16.45
N ASP A 66 -19.31 -0.43 15.38
CA ASP A 66 -18.82 -0.64 14.02
C ASP A 66 -17.83 0.45 13.63
N LYS A 67 -17.93 1.66 14.20
CA LYS A 67 -16.88 2.68 14.13
C LYS A 67 -15.57 2.19 14.76
N VAL A 68 -15.61 1.57 15.95
CA VAL A 68 -14.39 1.01 16.57
C VAL A 68 -13.76 -0.06 15.69
N ARG A 69 -14.57 -0.97 15.13
CA ARG A 69 -14.09 -2.00 14.20
C ARG A 69 -13.50 -1.40 12.92
N TYR A 70 -14.16 -0.38 12.36
CA TYR A 70 -13.68 0.37 11.22
C TYR A 70 -12.30 0.98 11.48
N TRP A 71 -12.12 1.69 12.59
CA TRP A 71 -10.84 2.29 12.95
C TRP A 71 -9.75 1.26 13.22
N ASN A 72 -10.07 0.16 13.91
CA ASN A 72 -9.12 -0.93 14.14
C ASN A 72 -8.66 -1.57 12.81
N SER A 73 -9.57 -1.74 11.85
CA SER A 73 -9.22 -2.24 10.52
C SER A 73 -8.23 -1.32 9.81
N LEU A 74 -8.48 0.00 9.84
CA LEU A 74 -7.56 0.98 9.24
C LEU A 74 -6.18 0.96 9.91
N VAL A 75 -6.14 0.88 11.24
CA VAL A 75 -4.87 0.76 11.98
C VAL A 75 -4.08 -0.47 11.54
N GLU A 76 -4.73 -1.63 11.41
CA GLU A 76 -4.05 -2.84 10.95
C GLU A 76 -3.57 -2.74 9.50
N GLN A 77 -4.35 -2.14 8.60
CA GLN A 77 -3.93 -1.88 7.23
C GLN A 77 -2.72 -0.93 7.16
N THR A 78 -2.71 0.15 7.94
CA THR A 78 -1.55 1.06 8.01
C THR A 78 -0.31 0.37 8.57
N LYS A 79 -0.45 -0.54 9.54
CA LYS A 79 0.67 -1.36 10.03
C LYS A 79 1.21 -2.30 8.96
N VAL A 80 0.33 -2.93 8.16
CA VAL A 80 0.75 -3.75 7.01
C VAL A 80 1.57 -2.91 6.03
N ALA A 81 1.10 -1.71 5.69
CA ALA A 81 1.84 -0.79 4.84
C ALA A 81 3.22 -0.43 5.43
N GLY A 82 3.26 -0.03 6.70
CA GLY A 82 4.51 0.30 7.39
C GLY A 82 5.52 -0.86 7.41
N ARG A 83 5.06 -2.10 7.60
CA ARG A 83 5.93 -3.29 7.49
C ARG A 83 6.48 -3.50 6.09
N ALA A 84 5.70 -3.24 5.05
CA ALA A 84 6.17 -3.31 3.67
C ALA A 84 7.24 -2.25 3.41
N ALA A 85 7.02 -0.99 3.79
CA ALA A 85 8.03 0.06 3.69
C ALA A 85 9.31 -0.27 4.48
N TYR A 86 9.16 -0.83 5.69
CA TYR A 86 10.31 -1.27 6.48
C TYR A 86 11.11 -2.38 5.77
N ARG A 87 10.44 -3.37 5.17
CA ARG A 87 11.11 -4.41 4.36
C ARG A 87 11.89 -3.84 3.17
N ALA A 88 11.43 -2.74 2.56
CA ALA A 88 12.18 -2.06 1.51
C ALA A 88 13.52 -1.53 2.04
N SER A 89 13.52 -0.91 3.23
CA SER A 89 14.76 -0.44 3.86
C SER A 89 15.73 -1.58 4.18
N ILE A 90 15.21 -2.73 4.63
CA ILE A 90 16.02 -3.92 4.88
C ILE A 90 16.63 -4.47 3.59
N ALA A 91 15.84 -4.55 2.51
CA ALA A 91 16.36 -4.99 1.21
C ALA A 91 17.57 -4.15 0.75
N LEU A 92 17.53 -2.83 0.99
CA LEU A 92 18.60 -1.91 0.59
C LEU A 92 19.83 -1.93 1.53
N THR A 93 19.70 -2.44 2.75
CA THR A 93 20.80 -2.42 3.74
C THR A 93 21.68 -3.65 3.69
N ASP A 94 21.23 -4.75 3.07
CA ASP A 94 22.05 -5.93 2.84
C ASP A 94 21.86 -6.50 1.42
N PRO A 95 22.51 -5.90 0.41
CA PRO A 95 22.43 -6.33 -0.98
C PRO A 95 23.01 -7.74 -1.23
N GLU A 96 23.83 -8.24 -0.31
CA GLU A 96 24.73 -9.40 -0.47
C GLU A 96 24.35 -10.62 0.39
N SER A 97 23.46 -10.49 1.38
CA SER A 97 23.02 -11.61 2.26
C SER A 97 22.43 -12.81 1.54
N ARG A 98 22.09 -12.68 0.26
CA ARG A 98 21.53 -13.77 -0.55
C ARG A 98 22.60 -14.66 -1.20
N TYR A 99 23.89 -14.31 -1.07
CA TYR A 99 25.04 -15.07 -1.58
C TYR A 99 25.96 -15.63 -0.47
N ARG A 100 25.55 -15.55 0.80
CA ARG A 100 26.21 -16.24 1.93
C ARG A 100 25.39 -17.42 2.44
#